data_AF-A0A928UU32-F1
#
_entry.id   AF-A0A928UU32-F1
#
_cell.length_a   1.000
_cell.length_b   1.000
_cell.length_c   1.000
_cell.angle_alpha   90.00
_cell.angle_beta   90.00
_cell.angle_gamma   90.00
#
_symmetry.space_group_name_H-M   'P 1'
#
loop_
_entity.id
_entity.type
_entity.pdbx_description
1 polymer ?
#
loop_
_entity_poly.entity_id
_entity_poly.type
_entity_poly.pdbx_seq_one_letter_code
_entity_poly.pdbx_strand_id
1 'polypeptide(L)'
;RLSRLDSTLRALLRCGVQELLHTPDITSAILIKQYVDMAHAFFADAEGGMANAVLDKIAKDLQDAKDSQDAKDLQDAKASQDERV
;
A
#
# COMPACT_ATOMS: atom_id res chain seq x y z
N ARG A 1 -13.59 4.80 12.18
CA ARG A 1 -14.34 5.96 11.64
C ARG A 1 -13.35 6.95 11.01
N LEU A 2 -13.38 7.13 9.69
CA LEU A 2 -12.55 8.14 8.97
C LEU A 2 -13.06 9.58 9.14
N SER A 3 -14.25 9.78 9.70
CA SER A 3 -14.92 11.09 9.81
C SER A 3 -14.16 12.14 10.63
N ARG A 4 -13.14 11.75 11.40
CA ARG A 4 -12.30 12.66 12.20
C ARG A 4 -11.13 13.29 11.43
N LEU A 5 -10.80 12.78 10.25
CA LEU A 5 -9.74 13.34 9.41
C LEU A 5 -10.25 14.55 8.61
N ASP A 6 -9.35 15.38 8.09
CA ASP A 6 -9.72 16.36 7.08
C ASP A 6 -10.17 15.66 5.78
N SER A 7 -11.06 16.29 4.99
CA SER A 7 -11.51 15.75 3.71
C SER A 7 -10.38 15.55 2.71
N THR A 8 -9.44 16.49 2.66
CA THR A 8 -8.30 16.46 1.75
C THR A 8 -7.35 15.33 2.15
N LEU A 9 -7.04 15.18 3.44
CA LEU A 9 -6.19 14.08 3.91
C LEU A 9 -6.84 12.71 3.65
N ARG A 10 -8.16 12.59 3.83
CA ARG A 10 -8.88 11.37 3.46
C ARG A 10 -8.82 11.07 1.96
N ALA A 11 -8.91 12.07 1.11
CA ALA A 11 -8.81 11.89 -0.34
C ALA A 11 -7.40 11.43 -0.71
N LEU A 12 -6.38 12.10 -0.16
CA LEU A 12 -4.97 11.80 -0.33
C LEU A 12 -4.66 10.34 0.05
N LEU A 13 -5.10 9.89 1.23
CA LEU A 13 -4.90 8.52 1.67
C LEU A 13 -5.61 7.50 0.76
N ARG A 14 -6.81 7.80 0.25
CA ARG A 14 -7.51 6.87 -0.67
C ARG A 14 -6.79 6.73 -1.99
N CYS A 15 -6.33 7.84 -2.56
CA CYS A 15 -5.56 7.80 -3.81
C CYS A 15 -4.24 7.05 -3.60
N GLY A 16 -3.51 7.34 -2.51
CA GLY A 16 -2.28 6.64 -2.18
C GLY A 16 -2.45 5.13 -2.06
N VAL A 17 -3.51 4.67 -1.40
CA VAL A 17 -3.81 3.23 -1.29
C VAL A 17 -4.18 2.62 -2.64
N GLN A 18 -4.96 3.31 -3.48
CA GLN A 18 -5.29 2.80 -4.80
C GLN A 18 -4.00 2.59 -5.62
N GLU A 19 -3.10 3.56 -5.63
CA GLU A 19 -1.88 3.48 -6.45
C GLU A 19 -0.94 2.39 -5.93
N LEU A 20 -0.81 2.22 -4.61
CA LEU A 20 -0.06 1.12 -4.02
C LEU A 20 -0.59 -0.27 -4.44
N LEU A 21 -1.89 -0.39 -4.69
CA LEU A 21 -2.52 -1.65 -5.13
C LEU A 21 -2.31 -1.93 -6.62
N HIS A 22 -2.28 -0.91 -7.48
CA HIS A 22 -2.45 -1.09 -8.93
C HIS A 22 -1.30 -0.55 -9.77
N THR A 23 -0.24 -0.02 -9.16
CA THR A 23 0.91 0.57 -9.87
C THR A 23 2.18 -0.26 -9.62
N PRO A 24 2.33 -1.45 -10.24
CA PRO A 24 3.47 -2.34 -9.99
C PRO A 24 4.81 -1.78 -10.50
N ASP A 25 4.77 -0.86 -11.47
CA ASP A 25 5.98 -0.29 -12.11
C ASP A 25 6.67 0.78 -11.25
N ILE A 26 6.06 1.20 -10.14
CA ILE A 26 6.58 2.24 -9.25
C ILE A 26 6.77 1.67 -7.85
N THR A 27 7.96 1.86 -7.29
CA THR A 27 8.24 1.42 -5.92
C THR A 27 7.36 2.14 -4.89
N SER A 28 6.82 1.40 -3.92
CA SER A 28 6.00 1.94 -2.83
C SER A 28 6.65 3.12 -2.11
N ALA A 29 7.97 3.11 -1.92
CA ALA A 29 8.72 4.21 -1.30
C ALA A 29 8.61 5.54 -2.09
N ILE A 30 8.62 5.47 -3.42
CA ILE A 30 8.45 6.66 -4.28
C ILE A 30 7.02 7.19 -4.12
N LEU A 31 6.02 6.32 -4.22
CA LEU A 31 4.61 6.71 -4.04
C LEU A 31 4.38 7.36 -2.67
N ILE A 32 4.83 6.71 -1.58
CA ILE A 32 4.70 7.24 -0.23
C ILE A 32 5.32 8.63 -0.12
N LYS A 33 6.54 8.83 -0.64
CA LYS A 33 7.20 10.13 -0.62
C LYS A 33 6.37 11.21 -1.32
N GLN A 34 5.84 10.94 -2.51
CA GLN A 34 5.02 11.92 -3.25
C GLN A 34 3.77 12.32 -2.47
N TYR A 35 3.11 11.36 -1.83
CA TYR A 35 1.93 11.61 -1.02
C TYR A 35 2.25 12.37 0.28
N VAL A 36 3.41 12.11 0.90
CA VAL A 36 3.90 12.88 2.06
C VAL A 36 4.23 14.33 1.66
N ASP A 37 4.89 14.54 0.52
CA ASP A 37 5.19 15.87 0.01
C ASP A 37 3.91 16.65 -0.32
N MET A 38 2.91 15.98 -0.94
CA MET A 38 1.58 16.56 -1.14
C MET A 38 0.92 16.93 0.19
N ALA A 39 0.98 16.05 1.21
CA ALA A 39 0.43 16.36 2.52
C ALA A 39 1.09 17.59 3.15
N HIS A 40 2.42 17.71 3.09
CA HIS A 40 3.14 18.91 3.56
C HIS A 40 2.81 20.17 2.75
N ALA A 41 2.39 20.04 1.49
CA ALA A 41 1.94 21.18 0.69
C ALA A 41 0.54 21.68 1.09
N PHE A 42 -0.32 20.81 1.63
CA PHE A 42 -1.69 21.15 2.05
C PHE A 42 -1.83 21.42 3.55
N PHE A 43 -0.93 20.89 4.38
CA PHE A 43 -1.02 20.93 5.83
C PHE A 43 0.31 21.39 6.44
N ALA A 44 0.25 22.20 7.48
CA ALA A 44 1.43 22.76 8.14
C ALA A 44 1.94 21.94 9.34
N ASP A 45 1.27 20.83 9.66
CA ASP A 45 1.40 20.15 10.95
C ASP A 45 1.52 18.61 10.79
N ALA A 46 1.04 17.84 11.76
CA ALA A 46 1.23 16.39 11.88
C ALA A 46 0.74 15.51 10.71
N GLU A 47 -0.01 16.05 9.75
CA GLU A 47 -0.64 15.29 8.67
C GLU A 47 0.36 14.64 7.72
N GLY A 48 1.50 15.26 7.45
CA GLY A 48 2.54 14.65 6.61
C GLY A 48 3.15 13.41 7.26
N GLY A 49 3.43 13.48 8.56
CA GLY A 49 3.86 12.31 9.34
C GLY A 49 2.80 11.21 9.41
N MET A 50 1.51 11.60 9.53
CA MET A 50 0.39 10.66 9.48
C MET A 50 0.28 9.97 8.13
N ALA A 51 0.38 10.72 7.03
CA ALA A 51 0.36 10.17 5.67
C ALA A 51 1.48 9.15 5.47
N ASN A 52 2.69 9.47 5.91
CA ASN A 52 3.83 8.56 5.87
C ASN A 52 3.55 7.26 6.64
N ALA A 53 3.14 7.37 7.90
CA ALA A 53 2.92 6.22 8.77
C ALA A 53 1.80 5.30 8.25
N VAL A 54 0.69 5.87 7.77
CA VAL A 54 -0.45 5.09 7.27
C VAL A 54 -0.09 4.39 5.96
N LEU A 55 0.50 5.10 5.00
CA LEU A 55 0.81 4.52 3.69
C LEU A 55 1.95 3.50 3.79
N ASP A 56 2.96 3.72 4.64
CA ASP A 56 4.03 2.74 4.90
C ASP A 56 3.48 1.44 5.50
N LYS A 57 2.56 1.54 6.48
CA LYS A 57 1.94 0.35 7.06
C LYS A 57 1.15 -0.43 6.02
N ILE A 58 0.36 0.25 5.19
CA ILE A 58 -0.41 -0.39 4.12
C ILE A 58 0.51 -1.02 3.08
N ALA A 59 1.58 -0.33 2.67
CA ALA A 59 2.54 -0.87 1.71
C ALA A 59 3.18 -2.18 2.21
N LYS A 60 3.52 -2.26 3.50
CA LYS A 60 4.02 -3.49 4.14
C LYS A 60 2.98 -4.59 4.14
N ASP A 61 1.73 -4.29 4.54
CA ASP A 61 0.64 -5.27 4.55
C ASP A 61 0.36 -5.83 3.14
N LEU A 62 0.48 -4.99 2.10
CA LEU A 62 0.34 -5.43 0.71
C LEU A 62 1.50 -6.30 0.24
N GLN A 63 2.73 -6.02 0.69
CA GLN A 63 3.89 -6.87 0.38
C GLN A 63 3.74 -8.24 1.04
N ASP A 64 3.41 -8.28 2.33
CA ASP A 64 3.19 -9.51 3.09
C ASP A 64 2.08 -10.37 2.45
N ALA A 65 1.02 -9.72 1.95
CA ALA A 65 -0.07 -10.39 1.24
C ALA A 65 0.38 -10.97 -0.11
N LYS A 66 1.20 -10.25 -0.88
CA LYS A 66 1.78 -10.74 -2.15
C LYS A 66 2.70 -11.94 -1.91
N ASP A 67 3.62 -11.83 -0.96
CA ASP A 67 4.55 -12.91 -0.61
C ASP A 67 3.78 -14.18 -0.17
N SER A 68 2.69 -13.99 0.58
CA SER A 68 1.82 -15.10 1.00
C SER A 68 1.03 -15.73 -0.15
N GLN A 69 0.65 -14.95 -1.16
CA GLN A 69 -0.05 -15.43 -2.34
C GLN A 69 0.91 -16.21 -3.25
N ASP A 70 2.10 -15.66 -3.52
CA ASP A 70 3.13 -16.31 -4.31
C ASP A 70 3.52 -17.67 -3.69
N ALA A 71 3.63 -17.74 -2.35
CA ALA A 71 3.92 -18.98 -1.64
C ALA A 71 2.83 -20.05 -1.78
N LYS A 72 1.56 -19.67 -1.87
CA LYS A 72 0.43 -20.59 -2.10
C LYS A 72 0.39 -21.08 -3.54
N ASP A 73 0.55 -20.15 -4.49
CA ASP A 73 0.55 -20.47 -5.92
C ASP A 73 1.68 -21.47 -6.26
N LEU A 74 2.85 -21.35 -5.60
CA LEU A 74 3.95 -22.32 -5.72
C LEU A 74 3.63 -23.68 -5.09
N GLN A 75 2.85 -23.74 -4.00
CA GLN A 75 2.44 -25.00 -3.37
C GLN A 75 1.42 -25.75 -4.23
N ASP A 76 0.43 -25.04 -4.75
CA ASP A 76 -0.63 -25.59 -5.61
C ASP A 76 -0.05 -26.13 -6.94
N ALA A 77 0.94 -25.44 -7.50
CA ALA A 77 1.66 -25.89 -8.70
C ALA A 77 2.44 -27.20 -8.46
N LYS A 78 3.03 -27.39 -7.27
CA LYS A 78 3.76 -28.62 -6.92
C LYS A 78 2.82 -29.80 -6.65
N ALA A 79 1.70 -29.56 -5.95
CA ALA A 79 0.70 -30.60 -5.70
C ALA A 79 0.10 -31.16 -7.02
N SER A 80 -0.11 -30.28 -8.01
CA SER A 80 -0.60 -30.68 -9.34
C SER A 80 0.41 -31.47 -10.19
N GLN A 81 1.70 -31.43 -9.84
CA GLN A 81 2.75 -32.23 -10.51
C GLN A 81 2.87 -33.64 -9.91
N ASP A 82 2.59 -33.79 -8.62
CA ASP A 82 2.70 -35.07 -7.88
C ASP A 82 1.54 -36.04 -8.22
N GLU A 83 0.35 -35.52 -8.58
CA GLU A 83 -0.80 -36.33 -9.01
C GLU A 83 -0.68 -36.90 -10.45
N ARG A 84 0.40 -36.61 -11.18
CA ARG A 84 0.63 -37.10 -12.56
C ARG A 84 1.56 -38.32 -12.65
N VAL A 85 1.87 -38.97 -11.52
CA VAL A 85 2.73 -40.16 -11.44
C VAL A 85 1.92 -41.40 -11.07
#